data_AF-A0A7X7J913-F1
#
_entry.id   AF-A0A7X7J913-F1
#
_cell.length_a   1.000
_cell.length_b   1.000
_cell.length_c   1.000
_cell.angle_alpha   90.00
_cell.angle_beta   90.00
_cell.angle_gamma   90.00
#
_symmetry.space_group_name_H-M   'P 1'
#
loop_
_entity.id
_entity.type
_entity.pdbx_description
1 polymer ?
#
loop_
_entity_poly.entity_id
_entity_poly.type
_entity_poly.pdbx_seq_one_letter_code
_entity_poly.pdbx_strand_id
1 'polypeptide(L)' 'MQELTKATQPTMYFIGVTTGKSSIMKVFPEWAKALGLKDTVMKGIDIAIHEEPEVYRKVVEFIK' A
#
# COMPACT_ATOMS: atom_id res chain seq x y z
N MET A 1 -8.39 3.46 -12.39
CA MET A 1 -7.35 3.69 -11.36
C MET A 1 -8.04 3.98 -10.05
N GLN A 2 -7.66 3.33 -8.95
CA GLN A 2 -8.09 3.74 -7.61
C GLN A 2 -7.69 5.21 -7.37
N GLU A 3 -8.51 5.94 -6.63
CA GLU A 3 -8.21 7.31 -6.23
C GLU A 3 -7.10 7.30 -5.17
N LEU A 4 -5.94 7.86 -5.51
CA LEU A 4 -4.78 7.93 -4.61
C LEU A 4 -4.95 9.11 -3.65
N THR A 5 -5.20 8.82 -2.38
CA THR A 5 -5.40 9.82 -1.33
C THR A 5 -4.18 9.90 -0.42
N LYS A 6 -3.64 11.12 -0.25
CA LYS A 6 -2.44 11.35 0.57
C LYS A 6 -2.61 10.76 1.98
N ALA A 7 -1.54 10.14 2.48
CA ALA A 7 -1.53 9.60 3.84
C ALA A 7 -1.67 10.72 4.88
N THR A 8 -2.56 10.51 5.86
CA THR A 8 -2.76 11.41 7.00
C THR A 8 -2.02 10.93 8.27
N GLN A 9 -1.42 9.74 8.20
CA GLN A 9 -0.67 9.08 9.28
C GLN A 9 0.39 8.16 8.64
N PRO A 10 1.39 7.67 9.39
CA PRO A 10 2.38 6.73 8.87
C PRO A 10 1.69 5.58 8.12
N THR A 11 2.02 5.41 6.85
CA THR A 11 1.33 4.45 5.98
C THR A 11 2.38 3.67 5.18
N MET A 12 2.31 2.35 5.27
CA MET A 12 3.04 1.45 4.39
C MET A 12 2.11 1.07 3.22
N TYR A 13 2.61 1.22 2.00
CA TYR A 13 1.86 0.87 0.79
C TYR A 13 2.31 -0.48 0.26
N PHE A 14 1.36 -1.35 -0.04
CA PHE A 14 1.58 -2.64 -0.67
C PHE A 14 0.99 -2.62 -2.09
N ILE A 15 1.85 -2.74 -3.10
CA ILE A 15 1.48 -2.64 -4.51
C ILE A 15 1.39 -4.04 -5.10
N GLY A 16 0.29 -4.36 -5.78
CA GLY A 16 0.05 -5.68 -6.38
C GLY A 16 -1.19 -5.68 -7.27
N VAL A 17 -1.73 -6.86 -7.60
CA VAL A 17 -2.91 -6.98 -8.49
C VAL A 17 -4.23 -7.14 -7.71
N THR A 18 -4.19 -7.81 -6.56
CA THR A 18 -5.34 -8.04 -5.66
C THR A 18 -4.93 -7.92 -4.19
N THR A 19 -4.37 -6.77 -3.85
CA THR A 19 -3.75 -6.46 -2.55
C THR A 19 -4.69 -6.68 -1.36
N GLY A 20 -5.99 -6.41 -1.51
CA GLY A 20 -6.99 -6.64 -0.46
C GLY A 20 -7.17 -8.12 -0.07
N LYS A 21 -6.80 -9.07 -0.96
CA LYS A 21 -6.85 -10.52 -0.68
C LYS A 21 -5.55 -11.05 -0.07
N SER A 22 -4.51 -10.21 0.05
CA SER A 22 -3.23 -10.62 0.59
C SER A 22 -3.29 -10.83 2.10
N SER A 23 -2.58 -11.86 2.59
CA SER A 23 -2.43 -12.12 4.02
C SER A 23 -1.70 -10.97 4.75
N ILE A 24 -0.94 -10.13 4.03
CA ILE A 24 -0.23 -9.00 4.62
C ILE A 24 -1.18 -8.02 5.33
N MET A 25 -2.42 -7.90 4.85
CA MET A 25 -3.43 -7.04 5.48
C MET A 25 -3.78 -7.50 6.90
N LYS A 26 -3.60 -8.80 7.20
CA LYS A 26 -3.81 -9.40 8.53
C LYS A 26 -2.53 -9.47 9.34
N VAL A 27 -1.38 -9.73 8.69
CA VAL A 27 -0.09 -9.94 9.36
C VAL A 27 0.57 -8.63 9.76
N PHE A 28 0.50 -7.59 8.92
CA PHE A 28 1.18 -6.32 9.16
C PHE A 28 0.75 -5.62 10.47
N PRO A 29 -0.55 -5.57 10.85
CA PRO A 29 -0.94 -4.99 12.13
C PRO A 29 -0.26 -5.64 13.34
N GLU A 30 -0.06 -6.95 13.31
CA GLU A 30 0.63 -7.68 14.39
C GLU A 30 2.13 -7.39 14.40
N TRP A 31 2.75 -7.28 13.23
CA TRP A 31 4.15 -6.85 13.12
C TRP A 31 4.35 -5.41 13.58
N ALA A 32 3.44 -4.50 13.22
CA ALA A 32 3.49 -3.10 13.66
C ALA A 32 3.43 -3.01 15.20
N LYS A 33 2.57 -3.81 15.84
CA LYS A 33 2.53 -3.93 17.31
C LYS A 33 3.85 -4.46 17.87
N ALA A 34 4.35 -5.57 17.32
CA ALA A 34 5.58 -6.22 17.81
C ALA A 34 6.83 -5.33 17.67
N LEU A 35 6.87 -4.51 16.62
CA LEU A 35 7.98 -3.59 16.32
C LEU A 35 7.80 -2.20 16.95
N GLY A 36 6.67 -1.94 17.63
CA GLY A 36 6.39 -0.64 18.24
C GLY A 36 6.11 0.48 17.25
N LEU A 37 5.67 0.16 16.02
CA LEU A 37 5.28 1.14 15.01
C LEU A 37 3.93 1.75 15.39
N LYS A 38 3.96 2.98 15.93
CA LYS A 38 2.75 3.69 16.34
C LYS A 38 1.97 4.21 15.13
N ASP A 39 0.65 4.04 15.17
CA ASP A 39 -0.33 4.57 14.21
C ASP A 39 -0.05 4.24 12.74
N THR A 40 0.78 3.21 12.50
CA THR A 40 1.19 2.82 11.15
C THR A 40 0.18 1.87 10.54
N VAL A 41 -0.33 2.21 9.35
CA VAL A 41 -1.33 1.40 8.64
C VAL A 41 -0.76 0.81 7.35
N MET A 42 -1.33 -0.33 6.94
CA MET A 42 -1.09 -0.93 5.63
C MET A 42 -2.20 -0.49 4.65
N LYS A 43 -1.83 0.03 3.49
CA LYS A 43 -2.76 0.31 2.38
C LYS A 43 -2.35 -0.43 1.13
N GLY A 44 -3.28 -1.16 0.53
CA GLY A 44 -3.09 -1.80 -0.77
C GLY A 44 -3.30 -0.82 -1.93
N ILE A 45 -2.50 -0.94 -2.98
CA ILE A 45 -2.71 -0.27 -4.28
C ILE A 45 -2.73 -1.35 -5.36
N ASP A 46 -3.86 -1.49 -6.03
CA ASP A 46 -4.02 -2.46 -7.12
C ASP A 46 -3.61 -1.85 -8.47
N ILE A 47 -2.68 -2.51 -9.15
CA ILE A 47 -2.25 -2.25 -10.53
C ILE A 47 -2.51 -3.51 -11.35
N ALA A 48 -3.15 -3.35 -12.52
CA ALA A 48 -3.45 -4.48 -13.38
C ALA A 48 -2.18 -5.11 -13.97
N ILE A 49 -2.26 -6.40 -14.31
CA ILE A 49 -1.19 -7.11 -15.00
C ILE A 49 -0.99 -6.46 -16.38
N HIS A 50 0.26 -6.22 -16.75
CA HIS A 50 0.64 -5.55 -18.00
C HIS A 50 0.16 -4.10 -18.13
N GLU A 51 -0.03 -3.38 -17.01
CA GLU A 51 -0.23 -1.94 -17.11
C GLU A 51 1.00 -1.21 -17.64
N GLU A 52 0.73 -0.06 -18.24
CA GLU A 52 1.70 0.90 -18.73
C GLU A 52 2.66 1.34 -17.62
N PRO A 53 3.97 1.47 -17.92
CA PRO A 53 4.98 1.91 -16.95
C PRO A 53 4.64 3.22 -16.24
N GLU A 54 3.93 4.13 -16.91
CA GLU A 54 3.49 5.42 -16.39
C GLU A 54 2.59 5.28 -15.16
N VAL A 55 1.80 4.20 -15.07
CA VAL A 55 0.94 3.96 -13.91
C VAL A 55 1.76 3.62 -12.67
N TYR A 56 2.78 2.77 -12.82
CA TYR A 56 3.73 2.48 -11.75
C TYR A 56 4.48 3.74 -11.30
N ARG A 57 4.92 4.57 -12.26
CA ARG A 57 5.61 5.83 -11.93
C ARG A 57 4.71 6.80 -11.17
N LYS A 58 3.44 6.95 -11.56
CA LYS A 58 2.46 7.77 -10.83
C LYS A 58 2.25 7.29 -9.40
N VAL A 59 2.19 5.97 -9.18
CA VAL A 59 2.06 5.40 -7.84
C VAL A 59 3.31 5.69 -7.00
N VAL A 60 4.51 5.52 -7.56
CA VAL A 60 5.76 5.84 -6.85
C VAL A 60 5.88 7.33 -6.56
N GLU A 61 5.53 8.20 -7.50
CA GLU A 61 5.50 9.66 -7.31
C GLU A 61 4.51 10.08 -6.22
N PHE A 62 3.38 9.38 -6.11
CA PHE A 62 2.40 9.61 -5.05
C PHE A 62 2.91 9.21 -3.65
N ILE A 63 3.74 8.15 -3.56
CA ILE A 63 4.25 7.64 -2.27
C ILE A 63 5.43 8.47 -1.73
N LYS A 64 6.19 9.13 -2.62
CA LYS A 64 7.30 10.04 -2.24
C LYS A 64 6.82 11.22 -1.42
#